data_AF-A0A1V3XJG3-F1
#
_entry.id   AF-A0A1V3XJG3-F1
#
_cell.length_a   1.000
_cell.length_b   1.000
_cell.length_c   1.000
_cell.angle_alpha   90.00
_cell.angle_beta   90.00
_cell.angle_gamma   90.00
#
_symmetry.space_group_name_H-M   'P 1'
#
loop_
_entity.id
_entity.type
_entity.pdbx_description
1 polymer ?
#
loop_
_entity_poly.entity_id
_entity_poly.type
_entity_poly.pdbx_seq_one_letter_code
_entity_poly.pdbx_strand_id
1 'polypeptide(L)'
;MLVLLETLSPDERAVFVLREVFGFDYAEIADAVGKSGPAVRQIAHRAREHVQARRKRYGARPVDPQRHAQITAQFLETATSGDVEALMAMLAPDAAWMADSGGKVSAARRPVVGAERVARAITGLMRKAGALLRVEIATCNSARRCCSTWASTWRA
;
A
#
# COMPACT_ATOMS: atom_id res chain seq x y z
N MET A 1 -2.26 -5.34 -3.38
CA MET A 1 -3.54 -6.06 -3.22
C MET A 1 -4.27 -5.64 -1.94
N LEU A 2 -3.62 -5.57 -0.78
CA LEU A 2 -4.27 -5.35 0.53
C LEU A 2 -5.11 -4.06 0.64
N VAL A 3 -4.60 -2.91 0.18
CA VAL A 3 -5.33 -1.62 0.22
C VAL A 3 -6.66 -1.65 -0.54
N LEU A 4 -6.80 -2.52 -1.55
CA LEU A 4 -8.09 -2.68 -2.25
C LEU A 4 -9.12 -3.38 -1.36
N LEU A 5 -8.70 -4.40 -0.61
CA LEU A 5 -9.58 -5.20 0.25
C LEU A 5 -10.00 -4.47 1.52
N GLU A 6 -9.18 -3.55 2.03
CA GLU A 6 -9.53 -2.67 3.16
C GLU A 6 -10.71 -1.75 2.85
N THR A 7 -11.00 -1.55 1.56
CA THR A 7 -12.02 -0.60 1.13
C THR A 7 -13.38 -1.24 0.83
N LEU A 8 -13.43 -2.57 0.91
CA LEU A 8 -14.65 -3.35 0.84
C LEU A 8 -15.31 -3.41 2.23
N SER A 9 -16.64 -3.53 2.25
CA SER A 9 -17.34 -3.90 3.49
C SER A 9 -16.85 -5.28 3.98
N PRO A 10 -17.02 -5.61 5.28
CA PRO A 10 -16.64 -6.93 5.80
C PRO A 10 -17.23 -8.09 4.99
N ASP A 11 -18.51 -8.00 4.61
CA ASP A 11 -19.21 -8.99 3.81
C ASP A 11 -18.66 -9.08 2.38
N GLU A 12 -18.45 -7.92 1.73
CA GLU A 12 -17.86 -7.87 0.39
C GLU A 12 -16.47 -8.48 0.36
N ARG A 13 -15.65 -8.22 1.38
CA ARG A 13 -14.31 -8.77 1.51
C ARG A 13 -14.33 -10.29 1.72
N ALA A 14 -15.18 -10.79 2.62
CA ALA A 14 -15.30 -12.22 2.86
C ALA A 14 -15.72 -12.97 1.58
N VAL A 15 -16.79 -12.51 0.93
CA VAL A 15 -17.30 -13.12 -0.31
C VAL A 15 -16.27 -13.02 -1.44
N PHE A 16 -15.60 -11.88 -1.60
CA PHE A 16 -14.59 -11.70 -2.64
C PHE A 16 -13.37 -12.62 -2.43
N VAL A 17 -12.85 -12.71 -1.21
CA VAL A 17 -11.66 -13.54 -0.91
C VAL A 17 -11.99 -15.02 -1.10
N LEU A 18 -13.11 -15.50 -0.55
CA LEU A 18 -13.52 -16.90 -0.69
C LEU A 18 -13.73 -17.28 -2.15
N ARG A 19 -14.31 -16.38 -2.95
CA ARG A 19 -14.55 -16.63 -4.38
C ARG A 19 -13.30 -16.52 -5.25
N GLU A 20 -12.53 -15.44 -5.11
CA GLU A 20 -11.47 -15.08 -6.08
C GLU A 20 -10.08 -15.58 -5.67
N VAL A 21 -9.84 -15.81 -4.37
CA VAL A 21 -8.55 -16.31 -3.87
C VAL A 21 -8.61 -17.80 -3.61
N PHE A 22 -9.68 -18.27 -2.97
CA PHE A 22 -9.84 -19.67 -2.59
C PHE A 22 -10.66 -20.51 -3.58
N GLY A 23 -11.43 -19.87 -4.47
CA GLY A 23 -12.15 -20.56 -5.55
C GLY A 23 -13.45 -21.26 -5.13
N PHE A 24 -13.98 -20.98 -3.93
CA PHE A 24 -15.24 -21.58 -3.46
C PHE A 24 -16.42 -21.21 -4.36
N ASP A 25 -17.42 -22.09 -4.41
CA ASP A 25 -18.67 -21.83 -5.08
C ASP A 25 -19.61 -20.93 -4.25
N TYR A 26 -20.65 -20.39 -4.89
CA TYR A 26 -21.57 -19.47 -4.20
C TYR A 26 -22.44 -20.15 -3.14
N ALA A 27 -22.63 -21.47 -3.20
CA ALA A 27 -23.39 -22.21 -2.21
C ALA A 27 -22.52 -22.42 -0.95
N GLU A 28 -21.28 -22.85 -1.12
CA GLU A 28 -20.30 -22.99 -0.03
C GLU A 28 -20.07 -21.65 0.68
N ILE A 29 -19.97 -20.56 -0.08
CA ILE A 29 -19.84 -19.22 0.50
C ILE A 29 -21.11 -18.80 1.24
N ALA A 30 -22.29 -19.09 0.70
CA ALA A 30 -23.58 -18.79 1.33
C ALA A 30 -23.71 -19.44 2.70
N ASP A 31 -23.34 -20.72 2.80
CA ASP A 31 -23.32 -21.46 4.05
C ASP A 31 -22.29 -20.88 5.03
N ALA A 32 -21.08 -20.56 4.55
CA ALA A 32 -20.00 -20.02 5.38
C ALA A 32 -20.30 -18.62 5.95
N VAL A 33 -20.98 -17.75 5.20
CA VAL A 33 -21.28 -16.37 5.62
C VAL A 33 -22.71 -16.19 6.17
N GLY A 34 -23.50 -17.26 6.24
CA GLY A 34 -24.87 -17.24 6.74
C GLY A 34 -25.81 -16.35 5.92
N LYS A 35 -25.67 -16.35 4.59
CA LYS A 35 -26.51 -15.55 3.67
C LYS A 35 -27.09 -16.42 2.56
N SER A 36 -28.17 -15.97 1.95
CA SER A 36 -28.75 -16.70 0.80
C SER A 36 -27.82 -16.67 -0.42
N GLY A 37 -27.86 -17.72 -1.25
CA GLY A 37 -27.11 -17.77 -2.51
C GLY A 37 -27.30 -16.55 -3.41
N PRO A 38 -28.54 -16.04 -3.62
CA PRO A 38 -28.77 -14.80 -4.36
C PRO A 38 -28.07 -13.58 -3.73
N ALA A 39 -28.09 -13.45 -2.39
CA ALA A 39 -27.42 -12.36 -1.69
C ALA A 39 -25.90 -12.43 -1.89
N VAL A 40 -25.29 -13.61 -1.76
CA VAL A 40 -23.85 -13.80 -2.01
C VAL A 40 -23.47 -13.42 -3.44
N ARG A 41 -24.26 -13.84 -4.44
CA ARG A 41 -24.01 -13.46 -5.84
C ARG A 41 -24.03 -11.95 -6.04
N GLN A 42 -24.99 -11.27 -5.42
CA GLN A 42 -25.09 -9.81 -5.50
C GLN A 42 -23.93 -9.11 -4.78
N ILE A 43 -23.50 -9.62 -3.63
CA ILE A 43 -22.34 -9.11 -2.89
C ILE A 43 -21.06 -9.31 -3.71
N ALA A 44 -20.87 -10.49 -4.32
CA ALA A 44 -19.72 -10.78 -5.17
C ALA A 44 -19.64 -9.82 -6.37
N HIS A 45 -20.77 -9.53 -7.01
CA HIS A 45 -20.85 -8.53 -8.08
C HIS A 45 -20.39 -7.15 -7.61
N ARG A 46 -20.98 -6.64 -6.52
CA ARG A 46 -20.64 -5.34 -5.94
C ARG A 46 -19.16 -5.27 -5.54
N ALA A 47 -18.63 -6.31 -4.91
CA ALA A 47 -17.22 -6.38 -4.53
C ALA A 47 -16.29 -6.31 -5.75
N ARG A 48 -16.61 -7.01 -6.85
CA ARG A 48 -15.85 -6.92 -8.11
C ARG A 48 -15.89 -5.52 -8.70
N GLU A 49 -17.06 -4.87 -8.75
CA GLU A 49 -17.18 -3.49 -9.23
C GLU A 49 -16.34 -2.52 -8.40
N HIS A 50 -16.41 -2.61 -7.07
CA HIS A 50 -15.60 -1.81 -6.16
C HIS A 50 -14.10 -2.02 -6.37
N VAL A 51 -13.65 -3.27 -6.52
CA VAL A 51 -12.24 -3.59 -6.80
C VAL A 51 -11.80 -3.05 -8.17
N GLN A 52 -12.62 -3.20 -9.21
CA GLN A 52 -12.28 -2.77 -10.57
C GLN A 52 -12.25 -1.25 -10.71
N ALA A 53 -13.23 -0.54 -10.15
CA ALA A 53 -13.25 0.93 -10.10
C ALA A 53 -11.98 1.49 -9.43
N ARG A 54 -11.40 0.74 -8.50
CA ARG A 54 -10.25 1.16 -7.71
C ARG A 54 -8.92 0.67 -8.28
N ARG A 55 -8.88 -0.48 -8.98
CA ARG A 55 -7.75 -0.87 -9.85
C ARG A 55 -7.47 0.19 -10.92
N LYS A 56 -8.51 0.77 -11.53
CA LYS A 56 -8.35 1.87 -12.48
C LYS A 56 -7.57 3.07 -11.90
N ARG A 57 -7.72 3.36 -10.60
CA ARG A 57 -6.97 4.42 -9.91
C ARG A 57 -5.49 4.10 -9.69
N TYR A 58 -5.11 2.83 -9.59
CA TYR A 58 -3.71 2.42 -9.34
C TYR A 58 -2.94 1.99 -10.59
N GLY A 59 -3.50 2.24 -11.79
CA GLY A 59 -2.94 1.83 -13.06
C GLY A 59 -3.24 0.35 -13.37
N ALA A 60 -3.96 0.10 -14.46
CA ALA A 60 -4.30 -1.25 -14.91
C ALA A 60 -3.14 -1.99 -15.61
N ARG A 61 -1.99 -1.30 -15.83
CA ARG A 61 -0.83 -1.85 -16.53
C ARG A 61 0.14 -2.49 -15.53
N PRO A 62 0.57 -3.75 -15.75
CA PRO A 62 1.66 -4.32 -14.98
C PRO A 62 2.89 -3.41 -15.10
N VAL A 63 3.37 -2.90 -13.97
CA VAL A 63 4.61 -2.12 -13.95
C VAL A 63 5.75 -3.10 -14.20
N ASP A 64 6.63 -2.78 -15.16
CA ASP A 64 7.85 -3.55 -15.39
C ASP A 64 8.65 -3.65 -14.07
N PRO A 65 8.89 -4.87 -13.55
CA PRO A 65 9.61 -5.06 -12.29
C PRO A 65 11.00 -4.42 -12.28
N GLN A 66 11.70 -4.41 -13.42
CA GLN A 66 13.03 -3.81 -13.52
C GLN A 66 12.94 -2.28 -13.42
N ARG A 67 12.02 -1.67 -14.18
CA ARG A 67 11.77 -0.23 -14.09
C ARG A 67 11.33 0.19 -12.69
N HIS A 68 10.46 -0.58 -12.04
CA HIS A 68 10.03 -0.30 -10.67
C HIS A 68 11.20 -0.33 -9.68
N ALA A 69 12.10 -1.30 -9.80
CA ALA A 69 13.29 -1.41 -8.96
C ALA A 69 14.25 -0.22 -9.17
N GLN A 70 14.49 0.19 -10.41
CA GLN A 70 15.32 1.34 -10.75
C GLN A 70 14.77 2.64 -10.16
N ILE A 71 13.48 2.92 -10.34
CA ILE A 71 12.82 4.12 -9.80
C ILE A 71 12.88 4.09 -8.26
N THR A 72 12.68 2.92 -7.64
CA THR A 72 12.75 2.77 -6.19
C THR A 72 14.17 3.08 -5.67
N ALA A 73 15.20 2.57 -6.33
CA ALA A 73 16.59 2.83 -5.93
C ALA A 73 16.95 4.32 -6.04
N GLN A 74 16.62 4.94 -7.18
CA GLN A 74 16.84 6.37 -7.41
C GLN A 74 16.09 7.23 -6.38
N PHE A 75 14.85 6.86 -6.05
CA PHE A 75 14.06 7.57 -5.05
C PHE A 75 14.74 7.56 -3.68
N LEU A 76 15.31 6.42 -3.28
CA LEU A 76 15.99 6.29 -1.99
C LEU A 76 17.27 7.10 -1.95
N GLU A 77 18.07 7.04 -3.01
CA GLU A 77 19.28 7.84 -3.14
C GLU A 77 18.97 9.34 -2.96
N THR A 78 18.01 9.85 -3.73
CA THR A 78 17.57 11.25 -3.66
C THR A 78 16.97 11.61 -2.29
N ALA A 79 16.20 10.70 -1.67
CA ALA A 79 15.64 10.95 -0.35
C ALA A 79 16.72 11.03 0.75
N THR A 80 17.81 10.27 0.61
CA THR A 80 18.93 10.28 1.57
C THR A 80 19.93 11.41 1.34
N SER A 81 20.04 11.95 0.12
CA SER A 81 20.91 13.09 -0.17
C SER A 81 20.43 14.39 0.49
N GLY A 82 19.12 14.47 0.78
CA GLY A 82 18.49 15.65 1.36
C GLY A 82 18.12 16.73 0.33
N ASP A 83 18.23 16.44 -0.96
CA ASP A 83 17.80 17.32 -2.05
C ASP A 83 16.27 17.25 -2.21
N VAL A 84 15.59 18.23 -1.62
CA VAL A 84 14.13 18.33 -1.63
C VAL A 84 13.58 18.57 -3.03
N GLU A 85 14.26 19.38 -3.84
CA GLU A 85 13.80 19.74 -5.19
C GLU A 85 13.91 18.53 -6.12
N ALA A 86 15.04 17.82 -6.09
CA ALA A 86 15.21 16.59 -6.83
C ALA A 86 14.19 15.52 -6.41
N LEU A 87 13.91 15.39 -5.11
CA LEU A 87 12.91 14.44 -4.62
C LEU A 87 11.50 14.82 -5.08
N MET A 88 11.17 16.11 -5.04
CA MET A 88 9.87 16.62 -5.49
C MET A 88 9.66 16.36 -6.99
N ALA A 89 10.70 16.54 -7.82
CA ALA A 89 10.64 16.29 -9.26
C ALA A 89 10.35 14.81 -9.62
N MET A 90 10.64 13.87 -8.70
CA MET A 90 10.33 12.45 -8.88
C MET A 90 8.89 12.08 -8.50
N LEU A 91 8.15 12.97 -7.82
CA LEU A 91 6.82 12.70 -7.29
C LEU A 91 5.72 13.17 -8.24
N ALA A 92 4.63 12.41 -8.30
CA ALA A 92 3.39 12.88 -8.92
C ALA A 92 2.84 14.09 -8.15
N PRO A 93 2.19 15.08 -8.81
CA PRO A 93 1.66 16.27 -8.13
C PRO A 93 0.74 15.96 -6.94
N ASP A 94 -0.06 14.90 -7.06
CA ASP A 94 -1.02 14.40 -6.08
C ASP A 94 -0.47 13.28 -5.19
N ALA A 95 0.85 13.09 -5.16
CA ALA A 95 1.49 12.06 -4.34
C ALA A 95 1.04 12.16 -2.87
N ALA A 96 0.75 11.00 -2.28
CA ALA A 96 0.35 10.89 -0.89
C ALA A 96 1.34 10.01 -0.12
N TRP A 97 1.81 10.50 1.01
CA TRP A 97 2.63 9.75 1.96
C TRP A 97 1.82 9.40 3.19
N MET A 98 1.84 8.11 3.53
CA MET A 98 1.20 7.54 4.71
C MET A 98 2.25 6.81 5.53
N ALA A 99 2.19 6.97 6.84
CA ALA A 99 3.05 6.28 7.77
C ALA A 99 2.19 5.57 8.81
N ASP A 100 2.55 4.34 9.12
CA ASP A 100 1.98 3.58 10.23
C ASP A 100 3.13 3.15 11.14
N SER A 101 2.97 3.38 12.44
CA SER A 101 3.96 2.98 13.45
C SER A 101 3.54 1.77 14.25
N GLY A 102 2.33 1.24 14.04
CA GLY A 102 1.74 0.21 14.90
C GLY A 102 1.72 0.63 16.38
N GLY A 103 1.67 1.94 16.66
CA GLY A 103 1.71 2.50 18.02
C GLY A 103 3.10 2.53 18.68
N LYS A 104 4.17 2.07 18.02
CA LYS A 104 5.51 1.94 18.62
C LYS A 104 6.35 3.22 18.56
N VAL A 105 6.16 4.02 17.52
CA VAL A 105 6.90 5.28 17.28
C VAL A 105 5.95 6.38 16.78
N SER A 106 6.42 7.63 16.74
CA SER A 106 5.63 8.71 16.15
C SER A 106 5.51 8.52 14.62
N ALA A 107 4.29 8.55 14.11
CA ALA A 107 3.97 8.50 12.68
C ALA A 107 2.94 9.58 12.33
N ALA A 108 2.90 9.96 11.05
CA ALA A 108 1.93 10.91 10.56
C ALA A 108 0.50 10.36 10.70
N ARG A 109 -0.29 10.92 11.62
CA ARG A 109 -1.67 10.50 11.91
C ARG A 109 -2.64 10.74 10.75
N ARG A 110 -2.28 11.62 9.81
CA ARG A 110 -3.06 11.93 8.61
C ARG A 110 -2.15 11.84 7.39
N PRO A 111 -2.65 11.40 6.23
CA PRO A 111 -1.88 11.39 5.00
C PRO A 111 -1.32 12.78 4.67
N VAL A 112 -0.05 12.84 4.29
CA VAL A 112 0.57 14.03 3.73
C VAL A 112 0.35 13.98 2.22
N VAL A 113 -0.36 14.97 1.67
CA VAL A 113 -0.73 14.99 0.24
C VAL A 113 -0.06 16.17 -0.45
N GLY A 114 0.43 15.94 -1.66
CA GLY A 114 1.10 16.91 -2.52
C GLY A 114 2.62 16.68 -2.58
N ALA A 115 3.19 16.71 -3.80
CA ALA A 115 4.60 16.43 -4.05
C ALA A 115 5.56 17.20 -3.13
N GLU A 116 5.38 18.52 -2.99
CA GLU A 116 6.23 19.36 -2.16
C GLU A 116 6.17 18.95 -0.67
N ARG A 117 4.94 18.79 -0.14
CA ARG A 117 4.72 18.44 1.27
C ARG A 117 5.30 17.07 1.58
N VAL A 118 5.16 16.12 0.65
CA VAL A 118 5.74 14.78 0.76
C VAL A 118 7.26 14.84 0.73
N ALA A 119 7.87 15.54 -0.23
CA ALA A 119 9.33 15.65 -0.36
C ALA A 119 9.96 16.25 0.90
N ARG A 120 9.37 17.32 1.45
CA ARG A 120 9.82 17.93 2.71
C ARG A 120 9.68 16.99 3.90
N ALA A 121 8.57 16.26 4.00
CA ALA A 121 8.33 15.32 5.09
C ALA A 121 9.35 14.18 5.10
N ILE A 122 9.60 13.57 3.93
CA ILE A 122 10.55 12.47 3.78
C ILE A 122 11.98 12.93 4.05
N THR A 123 12.39 14.05 3.48
CA THR A 123 13.73 14.62 3.71
C THR A 123 13.94 14.97 5.19
N GLY A 124 12.92 15.56 5.83
CA GLY A 124 12.96 15.85 7.26
C GLY A 124 13.07 14.59 8.13
N LEU A 125 12.37 13.52 7.74
CA LEU A 125 12.46 12.22 8.41
C LEU A 125 13.86 11.62 8.29
N MET A 126 14.42 11.55 7.07
CA MET A 126 15.77 11.00 6.83
C MET A 126 16.84 11.76 7.62
N ARG A 127 16.75 13.10 7.64
CA ARG A 127 17.65 13.95 8.42
C ARG A 127 17.57 13.70 9.94
N LYS A 128 16.35 13.53 10.47
CA LYS A 128 16.14 13.29 11.91
C LYS A 128 16.51 11.87 12.33
N ALA A 129 16.27 10.90 11.47
CA ALA A 129 16.49 9.51 11.79
C ALA A 129 17.98 9.15 11.73
N GLY A 130 18.78 9.81 10.88
CA GLY A 130 20.24 9.65 10.85
C GLY A 130 20.67 8.18 10.81
N ALA A 131 21.64 7.78 11.63
CA ALA A 131 22.10 6.40 11.74
C ALA A 131 21.09 5.42 12.41
N LEU A 132 19.96 5.91 12.93
CA LEU A 132 18.95 5.07 13.62
C LEU A 132 17.98 4.40 12.64
N LEU A 133 17.97 4.83 11.37
CA LEU A 133 17.13 4.26 10.33
C LEU A 133 17.94 3.31 9.45
N ARG A 134 17.59 2.02 9.48
CA ARG A 134 18.09 1.06 8.52
C ARG A 134 17.09 0.96 7.37
N VAL A 135 17.57 1.24 6.17
CA VAL A 135 16.78 1.20 4.94
C VAL A 135 17.25 0.00 4.12
N GLU A 136 16.34 -0.91 3.82
CA GLU A 136 16.62 -2.08 2.99
C GLU A 136 15.57 -2.23 1.89
N ILE A 137 16.00 -2.69 0.72
CA ILE A 137 15.07 -3.09 -0.35
C ILE A 137 14.57 -4.49 -0.01
N ALA A 138 13.28 -4.60 0.24
CA ALA A 138 12.63 -5.87 0.54
C ALA A 138 11.41 -6.08 -0.38
N THR A 139 10.98 -7.33 -0.52
CA THR A 139 9.73 -7.63 -1.19
C THR A 139 8.58 -7.49 -0.19
N CYS A 140 7.70 -6.50 -0.41
CA CYS A 140 6.50 -6.28 0.40
C CYS A 140 5.26 -6.46 -0.48
N ASN A 141 4.33 -7.32 -0.05
CA ASN A 141 3.07 -7.58 -0.78
C ASN A 141 3.31 -7.92 -2.27
N SER A 142 4.30 -8.79 -2.52
CA SER A 142 4.72 -9.28 -3.84
C SER A 142 5.33 -8.22 -4.78
N ALA A 143 5.75 -7.05 -4.27
CA ALA A 143 6.47 -6.03 -5.03
C ALA A 143 7.76 -5.60 -4.30
N ARG A 144 8.84 -5.31 -5.03
CA ARG A 144 10.05 -4.70 -4.44
C ARG A 144 9.71 -3.28 -3.97
N ARG A 145 9.83 -3.03 -2.67
CA ARG A 145 9.56 -1.75 -2.04
C ARG A 145 10.70 -1.40 -1.09
N CYS A 146 10.83 -0.13 -0.75
CA CYS A 146 11.66 0.28 0.37
C CYS A 146 10.98 -0.16 1.66
N CYS A 147 11.69 -0.95 2.48
CA CYS A 147 11.31 -1.21 3.86
C CYS A 147 12.30 -0.47 4.75
N SER A 148 11.79 0.42 5.60
CA SER A 148 12.61 1.09 6.61
C SER A 148 12.23 0.55 7.99
N THR A 149 13.24 0.12 8.72
CA THR A 149 13.09 -0.39 10.09
C THR A 149 13.89 0.49 11.02
N TRP A 150 13.29 0.80 12.17
CA TRP A 150 14.00 1.48 13.26
C TRP A 150 14.93 0.47 13.95
N ALA A 151 16.14 0.91 14.30
CA ALA A 151 17.16 0.03 14.91
C ALA A 151 16.70 -0.73 16.18
N SER A 152 15.62 -0.28 16.83
CA SER A 152 15.10 -0.85 18.08
C SER A 152 13.95 -1.86 17.92
N THR A 153 13.39 -2.07 16.72
CA THR A 153 12.14 -2.86 16.58
C THR A 153 12.29 -4.34 16.24
N TRP A 154 13.51 -4.90 16.22
CA TRP A 154 13.76 -6.35 16.00
C TRP A 154 14.47 -7.01 17.20
N ARG A 155 13.79 -7.03 18.35
CA ARG A 155 13.99 -8.06 19.38
C ARG A 155 12.63 -8.55 19.85
N ALA A 156 12.09 -9.51 19.11
CA ALA A 156 11.15 -10.55 19.55
C ALA A 156 11.04 -11.58 18.41
#